data_AF-A0A2V9TDS9-F1
#
_entry.id   AF-A0A2V9TDS9-F1
#
_cell.length_a   1.000
_cell.length_b   1.000
_cell.length_c   1.000
_cell.angle_alpha   90.00
_cell.angle_beta   90.00
_cell.angle_gamma   90.00
#
_symmetry.space_group_name_H-M   'P 1'
#
loop_
_entity.id
_entity.type
_entity.pdbx_description
1 polymer ?
#
loop_
_entity_poly.entity_id
_entity_poly.type
_entity_poly.pdbx_seq_one_letter_code
_entity_poly.pdbx_strand_id
1 'polypeptide(L)'
;MPRSPELFGLRRPSSIIIAVHPIHGWKDRAGSACLHSGVDRAALAITAAIHGRTNHPAIIVVASDEALVEKVESTPGTVGLVDVYSITGGVNVLRASGKLPLEPGYPLHGN
;
A
#
# COMPACT_ATOMS: atom_id res chain seq x y z
N MET A 1 -16.38 38.21 29.48
CA MET A 1 -16.80 36.82 29.78
C MET A 1 -16.72 35.99 28.51
N PRO A 2 -16.23 34.75 28.60
CA PRO A 2 -15.83 33.88 27.49
C PRO A 2 -16.88 32.82 27.14
N ARG A 3 -16.77 32.22 25.94
CA ARG A 3 -17.21 30.87 25.48
C ARG A 3 -17.27 30.90 23.93
N SER A 4 -16.69 30.01 23.14
CA SER A 4 -16.09 28.70 23.38
C SER A 4 -15.11 28.34 22.25
N PRO A 5 -14.16 27.42 22.52
CA PRO A 5 -13.30 26.77 21.53
C PRO A 5 -14.06 25.64 20.80
N GLU A 6 -13.36 24.93 19.93
CA GLU A 6 -13.80 23.76 19.14
C GLU A 6 -14.31 24.04 17.72
N LEU A 7 -13.38 24.10 16.77
CA LEU A 7 -13.45 23.23 15.57
C LEU A 7 -12.03 22.76 15.17
N PHE A 8 -11.18 22.47 16.15
CA PHE A 8 -10.00 21.61 15.96
C PHE A 8 -10.44 20.13 16.08
N GLY A 9 -11.54 19.78 15.39
CA GLY A 9 -12.40 18.67 15.79
C GLY A 9 -13.02 17.84 14.65
N LEU A 10 -12.68 18.09 13.39
CA LEU A 10 -12.74 17.02 12.39
C LEU A 10 -11.36 16.40 12.29
N ARG A 11 -11.04 15.49 13.22
CA ARG A 11 -10.13 14.40 12.89
C ARG A 11 -10.77 13.66 11.72
N ARG A 12 -10.44 14.09 10.50
CA ARG A 12 -10.65 13.26 9.31
C ARG A 12 -10.10 11.89 9.68
N PRO A 13 -10.83 10.80 9.45
CA PRO A 13 -10.32 9.48 9.75
C PRO A 13 -8.95 9.38 9.09
N SER A 14 -7.88 9.37 9.88
CA SER A 14 -6.51 9.23 9.41
C SER A 14 -6.33 7.76 9.06
N SER A 15 -7.01 7.34 8.00
CA SER A 15 -6.88 6.01 7.45
C SER A 15 -5.57 5.94 6.69
N ILE A 16 -4.63 5.15 7.19
CA ILE A 16 -3.51 4.68 6.39
C ILE A 16 -4.09 3.81 5.28
N ILE A 17 -3.71 4.10 4.04
CA ILE A 17 -4.07 3.30 2.87
C ILE A 17 -2.82 2.53 2.47
N ILE A 18 -2.96 1.23 2.25
CA ILE A 18 -1.87 0.38 1.77
C ILE A 18 -2.11 0.09 0.28
N ALA A 19 -1.25 0.59 -0.59
CA ALA A 19 -1.25 0.23 -2.00
C ALA A 19 -0.34 -0.97 -2.22
N VAL A 20 -0.84 -2.03 -2.86
CA VAL A 20 -0.08 -3.25 -3.13
C VAL A 20 -0.20 -3.67 -4.59
N HIS A 21 0.92 -4.05 -5.17
CA HIS A 21 0.99 -4.73 -6.46
C HIS A 21 1.43 -6.18 -6.20
N PRO A 22 0.68 -7.20 -6.64
CA PRO A 22 1.07 -8.59 -6.42
C PRO A 22 2.38 -8.91 -7.15
N ILE A 23 3.35 -9.46 -6.41
CA ILE A 23 4.61 -9.92 -6.98
C ILE A 23 4.38 -11.03 -8.01
N HIS A 24 5.13 -10.98 -9.10
CA HIS A 24 5.13 -12.04 -10.12
C HIS A 24 5.43 -13.39 -9.46
N GLY A 25 4.50 -14.34 -9.58
CA GLY A 25 4.65 -15.69 -8.99
C GLY A 25 3.91 -15.94 -7.68
N TRP A 26 2.98 -15.06 -7.25
CA TRP A 26 2.03 -15.40 -6.19
C TRP A 26 1.21 -16.64 -6.59
N LYS A 27 1.67 -17.81 -6.16
CA LYS A 27 1.05 -19.10 -6.44
C LYS A 27 0.06 -19.39 -5.32
N ASP A 28 -1.19 -19.60 -5.68
CA ASP A 28 -2.21 -20.11 -4.77
C ASP A 28 -1.82 -21.48 -4.20
N ARG A 29 -2.38 -21.86 -3.05
CA ARG A 29 -2.23 -23.23 -2.50
C ARG A 29 -2.69 -24.33 -3.48
N ALA A 30 -3.36 -23.96 -4.57
CA ALA A 30 -3.82 -24.86 -5.63
C ALA A 30 -2.89 -24.92 -6.86
N GLY A 31 -1.80 -24.14 -6.91
CA GLY A 31 -0.71 -24.35 -7.86
C GLY A 31 -0.92 -23.86 -9.29
N SER A 32 -1.89 -22.98 -9.57
CA SER A 32 -2.13 -22.47 -10.94
C SER A 32 -1.67 -21.02 -11.10
N ALA A 33 -0.58 -20.85 -11.85
CA ALA A 33 -0.13 -19.54 -12.31
C ALA A 33 -1.03 -19.06 -13.45
N CYS A 34 -1.85 -18.04 -13.21
CA CYS A 34 -2.66 -17.40 -14.24
C CYS A 34 -2.21 -15.94 -14.39
N LEU A 35 -1.63 -15.62 -15.54
CA LEU A 35 -0.87 -14.39 -15.82
C LEU A 35 -1.74 -13.13 -16.06
N HIS A 36 -2.97 -13.11 -15.53
CA HIS A 36 -3.86 -11.93 -15.54
C HIS A 36 -4.81 -11.88 -14.32
N SER A 37 -4.98 -12.99 -13.59
CA SER A 37 -5.98 -13.11 -12.51
C SER A 37 -5.46 -12.75 -11.12
N GLY A 38 -4.17 -12.44 -10.97
CA GLY A 38 -3.54 -12.18 -9.68
C GLY A 38 -4.08 -10.94 -8.98
N VAL A 39 -4.25 -9.84 -9.73
CA VAL A 39 -4.78 -8.56 -9.21
C VAL A 39 -6.24 -8.70 -8.80
N ASP A 40 -7.09 -9.27 -9.65
CA ASP A 40 -8.51 -9.49 -9.35
C ASP A 40 -8.72 -10.43 -8.17
N ARG A 41 -7.89 -11.50 -8.07
CA ARG A 41 -7.92 -12.44 -6.94
C ARG A 41 -7.48 -11.79 -5.64
N ALA A 42 -6.40 -11.01 -5.67
CA ALA A 42 -5.92 -10.28 -4.50
C ALA A 42 -6.97 -9.26 -4.05
N ALA A 43 -7.52 -8.46 -4.99
CA ALA A 43 -8.56 -7.49 -4.71
C ALA A 43 -9.81 -8.15 -4.11
N LEU A 44 -10.23 -9.30 -4.66
CA LEU A 44 -11.37 -10.06 -4.16
C LEU A 44 -11.11 -10.61 -2.74
N ALA A 45 -9.96 -11.22 -2.50
CA ALA A 45 -9.60 -11.77 -1.18
C ALA A 45 -9.49 -10.68 -0.12
N ILE A 46 -8.91 -9.54 -0.46
CA ILE A 46 -8.78 -8.37 0.41
C ILE A 46 -10.16 -7.78 0.71
N THR A 47 -11.02 -7.63 -0.30
CA THR A 47 -12.39 -7.13 -0.12
C THR A 47 -13.22 -8.05 0.76
N ALA A 48 -13.07 -9.37 0.60
CA ALA A 48 -13.74 -10.35 1.44
C ALA A 48 -13.23 -10.34 2.89
N ALA A 49 -11.94 -10.11 3.10
CA ALA A 49 -11.33 -10.04 4.43
C ALA A 49 -11.67 -8.73 5.16
N ILE A 50 -11.77 -7.62 4.43
CA ILE A 50 -12.06 -6.30 4.96
C ILE A 50 -13.58 -6.07 4.90
N HIS A 51 -14.29 -6.59 5.90
CA HIS A 51 -15.74 -6.39 6.05
C HIS A 51 -16.08 -4.89 6.12
N GLY A 52 -16.65 -4.33 5.05
CA GLY A 52 -17.43 -3.09 5.09
C GLY A 52 -16.71 -1.76 4.82
N ARG A 53 -15.52 -1.74 4.20
CA ARG A 53 -14.80 -0.49 3.89
C ARG A 53 -14.84 -0.08 2.40
N THR A 54 -16.01 -0.20 1.76
CA THR A 54 -16.20 0.11 0.32
C THR A 54 -15.94 1.58 -0.05
N ASN A 55 -16.26 2.53 0.82
CA ASN A 55 -16.03 3.96 0.55
C ASN A 55 -14.69 4.50 1.07
N HIS A 56 -13.97 3.72 1.89
CA HIS A 56 -12.69 4.10 2.47
C HIS A 56 -11.75 2.89 2.56
N PRO A 57 -11.35 2.30 1.42
CA PRO A 57 -10.58 1.06 1.42
C PRO A 57 -9.29 1.23 2.24
N ALA A 58 -9.04 0.29 3.15
CA ALA A 58 -7.78 0.26 3.89
C ALA A 58 -6.61 -0.22 3.02
N ILE A 59 -6.92 -1.02 1.99
CA ILE A 59 -5.95 -1.61 1.08
C ILE A 59 -6.48 -1.44 -0.35
N ILE A 60 -5.62 -1.00 -1.27
CA ILE A 60 -5.89 -0.85 -2.70
C ILE A 60 -4.93 -1.76 -3.44
N VAL A 61 -5.46 -2.58 -4.34
CA VAL A 61 -4.64 -3.41 -5.23
C VAL A 61 -4.53 -2.69 -6.57
N VAL A 62 -3.31 -2.57 -7.08
CA VAL A 62 -3.00 -1.93 -8.35
C VAL A 62 -2.36 -2.93 -9.32
N ALA A 63 -2.32 -2.59 -10.59
CA ALA A 63 -1.95 -3.52 -11.67
C ALA A 63 -0.45 -3.49 -12.05
N SER A 64 0.30 -2.50 -11.57
CA SER A 64 1.74 -2.39 -11.82
C SER A 64 2.43 -1.56 -10.75
N ASP A 65 3.76 -1.61 -10.72
CA ASP A 65 4.59 -0.80 -9.82
C ASP A 65 4.46 0.69 -10.14
N GLU A 66 4.34 1.06 -11.42
CA GLU A 66 4.15 2.45 -11.85
C GLU A 66 2.80 2.98 -11.35
N ALA A 67 1.74 2.19 -11.49
CA ALA A 67 0.42 2.54 -10.95
C ALA A 67 0.43 2.64 -9.42
N LEU A 68 1.27 1.84 -8.75
CA LEU A 68 1.46 1.92 -7.30
C LEU A 68 2.12 3.23 -6.88
N VAL A 69 3.21 3.59 -7.56
CA VAL A 69 3.93 4.85 -7.32
C VAL A 69 3.02 6.04 -7.55
N GLU A 70 2.33 6.11 -8.70
CA GLU A 70 1.36 7.17 -9.00
C GLU A 70 0.28 7.27 -7.90
N LYS A 71 -0.17 6.13 -7.38
CA LYS A 71 -1.18 6.11 -6.33
C LYS A 71 -0.67 6.67 -5.00
N VAL A 72 0.58 6.35 -4.63
CA VAL A 72 1.23 6.87 -3.43
C VAL A 72 1.46 8.38 -3.55
N GLU A 73 1.92 8.86 -4.71
CA GLU A 73 2.16 10.28 -4.97
C GLU A 73 0.87 11.10 -4.92
N SER A 74 -0.21 10.59 -5.52
CA SER A 74 -1.50 11.28 -5.63
C SER A 74 -2.36 11.24 -4.37
N THR A 75 -2.08 10.33 -3.42
CA THR A 75 -2.94 10.08 -2.27
C THR A 75 -2.17 10.22 -0.94
N PRO A 76 -2.24 11.40 -0.28
CA PRO A 76 -1.57 11.63 1.01
C PRO A 76 -1.95 10.60 2.08
N GLY A 77 -0.97 10.08 2.81
CA GLY A 77 -1.18 9.05 3.84
C GLY A 77 -1.21 7.62 3.30
N THR A 78 -0.95 7.43 2.01
CA THR A 78 -0.78 6.10 1.40
C THR A 78 0.66 5.62 1.56
N VAL A 79 0.82 4.32 1.83
CA VAL A 79 2.10 3.62 1.81
C VAL A 79 2.04 2.53 0.76
N GLY A 80 3.09 2.42 -0.04
CA GLY A 80 3.24 1.42 -1.08
C GLY A 80 4.41 0.48 -0.81
N LEU A 81 4.28 -0.77 -1.25
CA LEU A 81 5.40 -1.72 -1.31
C LEU A 81 5.74 -1.98 -2.77
N VAL A 82 6.94 -1.60 -3.19
CA VAL A 82 7.47 -1.79 -4.54
C VAL A 82 8.87 -2.37 -4.47
N ASP A 83 9.29 -2.97 -5.58
CA ASP A 83 10.70 -3.29 -5.76
C ASP A 83 11.56 -2.01 -5.71
N VAL A 84 12.76 -2.13 -5.13
CA VAL A 84 13.68 -1.00 -4.95
C VAL A 84 14.04 -0.32 -6.28
N TYR A 85 14.10 -1.07 -7.37
CA TYR A 85 14.42 -0.53 -8.70
C TYR A 85 13.25 0.19 -9.36
N SER A 86 12.03 0.02 -8.84
CA SER A 86 10.82 0.68 -9.34
C SER A 86 10.53 2.03 -8.63
N ILE A 87 11.37 2.42 -7.66
CA ILE A 87 11.20 3.68 -6.92
C ILE A 87 11.56 4.87 -7.82
N THR A 88 10.62 5.80 -8.00
CA THR A 88 10.83 7.07 -8.72
C THR A 88 11.11 8.23 -7.74
N GLY A 89 11.58 9.37 -8.26
CA GLY A 89 11.95 10.54 -7.46
C GLY A 89 10.80 11.30 -6.79
N GLY A 90 9.53 10.89 -6.96
CA GLY A 90 8.37 11.57 -6.38
C GLY A 90 7.82 10.96 -5.09
N VAL A 91 8.38 9.83 -4.63
CA VAL A 91 7.97 9.15 -3.39
C VAL A 91 9.07 9.16 -2.33
N ASN A 92 8.66 9.22 -1.06
CA ASN A 92 9.58 9.07 0.07
C ASN A 92 9.75 7.59 0.43
N VAL A 93 11.00 7.17 0.66
CA VAL A 93 11.32 5.80 1.05
C VAL A 93 11.33 5.66 2.56
N LEU A 94 10.50 4.76 3.08
CA LEU A 94 10.50 4.43 4.51
C LEU A 94 11.77 3.64 4.86
N ARG A 95 12.41 4.06 5.96
CA ARG A 95 13.53 3.31 6.54
C ARG A 95 13.00 2.22 7.45
N ALA A 96 13.52 1.01 7.31
CA ALA A 96 13.28 -0.08 8.25
C ALA A 96 14.52 -0.23 9.14
N SER A 97 14.33 -0.17 10.46
CA SER A 97 15.45 -0.19 11.43
C SER A 97 16.51 0.91 11.16
N GLY A 98 16.08 2.09 10.69
CA GLY A 98 16.98 3.20 10.35
C GLY A 98 17.78 3.02 9.05
N LYS A 99 17.59 1.91 8.34
CA LYS A 99 18.28 1.56 7.10
C LYS A 99 17.42 1.82 5.86
N LEU A 100 18.06 2.22 4.77
CA LEU A 100 17.49 2.27 3.42
C LEU A 100 17.53 0.89 2.75
N PRO A 101 16.69 0.66 1.72
CA PRO A 101 16.62 -0.62 1.02
C PRO A 101 17.94 -1.14 0.45
N LEU A 102 18.87 -0.25 0.09
CA LEU A 102 20.18 -0.62 -0.47
C LEU A 102 21.29 -0.72 0.59
N GLU A 103 21.01 -0.40 1.85
CA GLU A 103 22.01 -0.51 2.92
C GLU A 103 22.14 -1.97 3.41
N PRO A 104 23.37 -2.42 3.71
CA PRO A 104 23.58 -3.73 4.32
C PRO A 104 22.80 -3.89 5.63
N GLY A 105 22.13 -5.04 5.77
CA GLY A 105 21.31 -5.37 6.93
C GLY A 105 19.87 -4.83 6.87
N TYR A 106 19.39 -4.41 5.69
CA TYR A 106 17.98 -4.04 5.52
C TYR A 106 17.08 -5.28 5.69
N PRO A 107 16.08 -5.24 6.59
CA PRO A 107 15.34 -6.42 7.01
C PRO A 107 14.35 -6.95 5.96
N LEU A 108 14.02 -6.16 4.94
CA LEU A 108 13.09 -6.58 3.86
C LEU A 108 13.83 -6.98 2.57
N HIS A 109 15.10 -7.40 2.67
CA HIS A 109 15.76 -8.12 1.59
C HIS A 109 15.16 -9.53 1.48
N GLY A 110 14.76 -9.91 0.26
CA GLY A 110 14.40 -11.29 -0.05
C GLY A 110 15.63 -12.20 -0.03
N ASN A 111 15.41 -13.49 0.20
CA ASN A 111 16.43 -14.55 0.11
C ASN A 111 16.22 -15.43 -1.10
#